data_AF-A0A414SK39-F1
#
_entry.id   AF-A0A414SK39-F1
#
_cell.length_a   1.000
_cell.length_b   1.000
_cell.length_c   1.000
_cell.angle_alpha   90.00
_cell.angle_beta   90.00
_cell.angle_gamma   90.00
#
_symmetry.space_group_name_H-M   'P 1'
#
loop_
_entity.id
_entity.type
_entity.pdbx_description
1 polymer ?
#
loop_
_entity_poly.entity_id
_entity_poly.type
_entity_poly.pdbx_seq_one_letter_code
_entity_poly.pdbx_strand_id
1 'polypeptide(L)'
;MAGRSKTNTTSASTTKNTTAKVEKTVSSESDLKKENDLLKKQMEELMKKMSELEKSQEEDKTNNFKIADDGNTDEDDFVDINPLKPIKVISLSDGGVNLKTSNDGSAKKFRLDKFGHTATITYSDLQDVIATCRPFIEDGTVYICDKDVVRNNYLQEHYKHFLSVSTISNILSFPLDQIVEMVTNTTPAIQETIISLLVKKINNNEYVDMNKVDAIGKACTPKCDITALALQKREG
;
A
#
# COMPACT_ATOMS: atom_id res chain seq x y z
N MET A 1 -5.68 21.23 52.60
CA MET A 1 -5.83 19.97 53.36
C MET A 1 -5.69 18.81 52.39
N ALA A 2 -4.81 17.86 52.70
CA ALA A 2 -4.50 16.72 51.86
C ALA A 2 -5.38 15.51 52.22
N GLY A 3 -5.76 14.72 51.21
CA GLY A 3 -5.51 13.27 51.19
C GLY A 3 -6.50 12.29 51.86
N ARG A 4 -7.31 11.64 51.00
CA ARG A 4 -7.31 10.18 50.67
C ARG A 4 -7.86 9.12 51.65
N SER A 5 -8.63 8.19 51.03
CA SER A 5 -8.76 6.72 51.28
C SER A 5 -9.56 6.26 52.50
N LYS A 6 -10.21 5.07 52.57
CA LYS A 6 -10.58 3.97 51.66
C LYS A 6 -11.29 2.91 52.54
N THR A 7 -12.28 2.16 51.99
CA THR A 7 -12.63 0.73 52.30
C THR A 7 -13.08 0.39 53.75
N ASN A 8 -13.83 -0.67 54.10
CA ASN A 8 -14.18 -1.94 53.49
C ASN A 8 -15.30 -2.62 54.36
N THR A 9 -15.73 -3.84 53.97
CA THR A 9 -16.18 -4.97 54.85
C THR A 9 -17.56 -4.87 55.55
N THR A 10 -18.40 -5.91 55.74
CA THR A 10 -18.59 -7.28 55.24
C THR A 10 -19.95 -7.76 55.81
N SER A 11 -20.59 -8.72 55.15
CA SER A 11 -21.31 -9.89 55.72
C SER A 11 -22.54 -9.73 56.65
N ALA A 12 -23.64 -10.28 56.12
CA ALA A 12 -24.36 -11.46 56.61
C ALA A 12 -25.66 -11.32 57.42
N SER A 13 -26.57 -12.23 57.05
CA SER A 13 -27.38 -13.08 57.94
C SER A 13 -28.86 -12.72 58.20
N THR A 14 -29.72 -13.45 57.47
CA THR A 14 -30.80 -14.31 58.00
C THR A 14 -32.26 -13.80 57.99
N THR A 15 -32.94 -14.20 56.92
CA THR A 15 -34.13 -15.07 56.85
C THR A 15 -35.26 -14.92 57.88
N LYS A 16 -36.46 -14.57 57.39
CA LYS A 16 -37.74 -15.16 57.84
C LYS A 16 -38.65 -15.49 56.66
N ASN A 17 -39.03 -16.76 56.58
CA ASN A 17 -39.92 -17.40 55.62
C ASN A 17 -41.35 -16.82 55.64
N THR A 18 -42.01 -16.78 54.49
CA THR A 18 -43.39 -17.27 54.37
C THR A 18 -43.62 -17.86 52.97
N THR A 19 -44.08 -19.11 52.99
CA THR A 19 -44.45 -20.05 51.93
C THR A 19 -45.30 -19.52 50.77
N ALA A 20 -44.94 -19.90 49.54
CA ALA A 20 -45.90 -20.36 48.53
C ALA A 20 -45.23 -21.18 47.41
N LYS A 21 -45.68 -22.44 47.30
CA LYS A 21 -45.79 -23.28 46.10
C LYS A 21 -44.52 -23.79 45.39
N VAL A 22 -44.31 -25.09 45.60
CA VAL A 22 -43.46 -26.00 44.84
C VAL A 22 -43.91 -26.06 43.38
N GLU A 23 -43.02 -25.75 42.45
CA GLU A 23 -43.01 -26.35 41.10
C GLU A 23 -41.57 -26.80 40.80
N LYS A 24 -41.37 -28.12 40.95
CA LYS A 24 -40.31 -28.86 40.28
C LYS A 24 -40.55 -28.72 38.78
N THR A 25 -39.67 -28.05 38.06
CA THR A 25 -39.44 -28.33 36.65
C THR A 25 -38.06 -28.94 36.51
N VAL A 26 -38.09 -30.26 36.49
CA VAL A 26 -37.05 -31.14 35.98
C VAL A 26 -36.70 -30.62 34.58
N SER A 27 -35.54 -29.99 34.42
CA SER A 27 -34.98 -29.76 33.09
C SER A 27 -34.75 -31.13 32.48
N SER A 28 -35.59 -31.48 31.51
CA SER A 28 -35.58 -32.78 30.89
C SER A 28 -34.25 -32.98 30.14
N GLU A 29 -33.63 -34.15 30.23
CA GLU A 29 -32.44 -34.49 29.42
C GLU A 29 -32.66 -34.26 27.92
N SER A 30 -33.92 -34.23 27.46
CA SER A 30 -34.28 -33.86 26.09
C SER A 30 -34.04 -32.39 25.76
N ASP A 31 -34.21 -31.46 26.71
CA ASP A 31 -33.97 -30.04 26.45
C ASP A 31 -32.47 -29.73 26.49
N LEU A 32 -31.71 -30.35 27.41
CA LEU A 32 -30.25 -30.28 27.45
C LEU A 32 -29.58 -30.93 26.22
N LYS A 33 -30.15 -32.01 25.67
CA LYS A 33 -29.67 -32.61 24.41
C LYS A 33 -29.96 -31.71 23.21
N LYS A 34 -31.14 -31.10 23.14
CA LYS A 34 -31.49 -30.14 22.07
C LYS A 34 -30.59 -28.90 22.14
N GLU A 35 -30.29 -28.40 23.33
CA GLU A 35 -29.42 -27.24 23.52
C GLU A 35 -27.96 -27.58 23.14
N ASN A 36 -27.46 -28.76 23.50
CA ASN A 36 -26.15 -29.24 23.06
C ASN A 36 -26.06 -29.47 21.55
N ASP A 37 -27.11 -29.99 20.92
CA ASP A 37 -27.16 -30.18 19.47
C ASP A 37 -27.27 -28.84 18.73
N LEU A 38 -27.97 -27.85 19.31
CA LEU A 38 -28.03 -26.48 18.81
C LEU A 38 -26.65 -25.79 18.93
N LEU A 39 -25.98 -25.94 20.07
CA LEU A 39 -24.64 -25.41 20.31
C LEU A 39 -23.60 -26.04 19.37
N LYS A 40 -23.67 -27.35 19.12
CA LYS A 40 -22.79 -28.03 18.15
C LYS A 40 -23.00 -27.50 16.74
N LYS A 41 -24.25 -27.33 16.31
CA LYS A 41 -24.58 -26.73 15.00
C LYS A 41 -24.08 -25.29 14.88
N GLN A 42 -24.25 -24.48 15.93
CA GLN A 42 -23.75 -23.11 15.95
C GLN A 42 -22.21 -23.08 15.88
N MET A 43 -21.53 -23.98 16.57
CA MET A 43 -20.06 -24.08 16.55
C MET A 43 -19.53 -24.54 15.19
N GLU A 44 -20.22 -25.47 14.53
CA GLU A 44 -19.90 -25.95 13.18
C GLU A 44 -20.13 -24.86 12.12
N GLU A 45 -21.20 -24.08 12.25
CA GLU A 45 -21.47 -22.92 11.40
C GLU A 45 -20.45 -21.78 11.63
N LEU A 46 -20.00 -21.58 12.87
CA LEU A 46 -18.96 -20.61 13.21
C LEU A 46 -17.59 -21.03 12.68
N MET A 47 -17.21 -22.31 12.81
CA MET A 47 -15.97 -22.84 12.22
C MET A 47 -16.01 -22.76 10.70
N LYS A 48 -17.15 -23.01 10.07
CA LYS A 48 -17.29 -22.88 8.63
C LYS A 48 -17.11 -21.43 8.17
N LYS A 49 -17.76 -20.47 8.84
CA LYS A 49 -17.56 -19.02 8.61
C LYS A 49 -16.13 -18.57 8.89
N MET A 50 -15.46 -19.15 9.89
CA MET A 50 -14.06 -18.84 10.20
C MET A 50 -13.12 -19.41 9.15
N SER A 51 -13.36 -20.62 8.64
CA SER A 51 -12.61 -21.21 7.53
C SER A 51 -12.84 -20.47 6.20
N GLU A 52 -14.04 -19.95 5.98
CA GLU A 52 -14.36 -19.09 4.84
C GLU A 52 -13.65 -17.73 4.98
N LEU A 53 -13.61 -17.16 6.19
CA LEU A 53 -12.84 -15.94 6.47
C LEU A 53 -11.33 -16.13 6.36
N GLU A 54 -10.79 -17.28 6.76
CA GLU A 54 -9.37 -17.61 6.62
C GLU A 54 -8.99 -17.79 5.15
N LYS A 55 -9.86 -18.42 4.35
CA LYS A 55 -9.69 -18.49 2.89
C LYS A 55 -9.79 -17.11 2.23
N SER A 56 -10.75 -16.27 2.66
CA SER A 56 -10.84 -14.88 2.19
C SER A 56 -9.64 -14.04 2.65
N GLN A 57 -9.06 -14.29 3.83
CA GLN A 57 -7.86 -13.59 4.30
C GLN A 57 -6.56 -14.08 3.65
N GLU A 58 -6.46 -15.35 3.23
CA GLU A 58 -5.34 -15.83 2.41
C GLU A 58 -5.43 -15.26 0.98
N GLU A 59 -6.64 -15.08 0.45
CA GLU A 59 -6.87 -14.36 -0.80
C GLU A 59 -6.57 -12.85 -0.65
N ASP A 60 -6.88 -12.22 0.48
CA ASP A 60 -6.63 -10.78 0.71
C ASP A 60 -5.17 -10.44 1.09
N LYS A 61 -4.43 -11.33 1.78
CA LYS A 61 -3.01 -11.09 2.12
C LYS A 61 -2.08 -11.23 0.92
N THR A 62 -2.54 -11.88 -0.14
CA THR A 62 -1.79 -12.02 -1.39
C THR A 62 -2.16 -10.93 -2.42
N ASN A 63 -3.19 -10.12 -2.14
CA ASN A 63 -3.76 -9.15 -3.08
C ASN A 63 -3.53 -7.68 -2.73
N ASN A 64 -2.82 -7.34 -1.66
CA ASN A 64 -2.45 -5.94 -1.37
C ASN A 64 -1.12 -5.48 -1.99
N PHE A 65 -0.54 -6.27 -2.91
CA PHE A 65 0.58 -5.84 -3.75
C PHE A 65 0.38 -6.09 -5.26
N LYS A 66 -0.88 -6.20 -5.69
CA LYS A 66 -1.22 -6.26 -7.11
C LYS A 66 -2.27 -5.21 -7.40
N ILE A 67 -1.90 -4.21 -8.21
CA ILE A 67 -2.88 -3.40 -8.92
C ILE A 67 -3.76 -4.39 -9.70
N ALA A 68 -5.06 -4.36 -9.41
CA ALA A 68 -6.08 -5.24 -9.98
C ALA A 68 -5.86 -5.54 -11.47
N ASP A 69 -5.49 -6.78 -11.74
CA ASP A 69 -5.75 -7.49 -12.98
C ASP A 69 -7.17 -8.06 -12.84
N ASP A 70 -8.15 -7.34 -13.40
CA ASP A 70 -9.53 -7.82 -13.47
C ASP A 70 -9.60 -8.85 -14.59
N GLY A 71 -9.59 -10.13 -14.20
CA GLY A 71 -9.65 -11.27 -15.10
C GLY A 71 -10.99 -11.39 -15.81
N ASN A 72 -11.15 -10.65 -16.90
CA ASN A 72 -11.80 -11.04 -18.16
C ASN A 72 -11.81 -9.82 -19.07
N THR A 73 -11.14 -9.89 -20.22
CA THR A 73 -11.70 -9.72 -21.58
C THR A 73 -10.53 -9.47 -22.54
N ASP A 74 -10.29 -10.48 -23.38
CA ASP A 74 -9.60 -10.45 -24.67
C ASP A 74 -8.11 -10.07 -24.75
N GLU A 75 -7.38 -11.01 -25.37
CA GLU A 75 -6.03 -10.86 -25.91
C GLU A 75 -5.92 -9.56 -26.75
N ASP A 76 -4.89 -8.75 -26.52
CA ASP A 76 -4.34 -7.79 -27.49
C ASP A 76 -5.31 -6.81 -28.20
N ASP A 77 -6.44 -6.45 -27.60
CA ASP A 77 -7.32 -5.44 -28.21
C ASP A 77 -6.72 -4.03 -28.08
N PHE A 78 -6.04 -3.62 -29.16
CA PHE A 78 -5.58 -2.25 -29.37
C PHE A 78 -6.76 -1.29 -29.32
N VAL A 79 -6.73 -0.34 -28.38
CA VAL A 79 -7.77 0.68 -28.26
C VAL A 79 -7.38 1.90 -29.09
N ASP A 80 -8.24 2.35 -29.99
CA ASP A 80 -8.01 3.62 -30.67
C ASP A 80 -8.19 4.79 -29.70
N ILE A 81 -7.14 5.58 -29.50
CA ILE A 81 -7.11 6.72 -28.58
C ILE A 81 -7.00 7.98 -29.41
N ASN A 82 -7.94 8.92 -29.20
CA ASN A 82 -7.90 10.21 -29.88
C ASN A 82 -6.53 10.90 -29.69
N PRO A 83 -5.81 11.27 -30.77
CA PRO A 83 -4.49 11.90 -30.70
C PRO A 83 -4.45 13.19 -29.87
N LEU A 84 -5.58 13.91 -29.79
CA LEU A 84 -5.72 15.14 -29.01
C LEU A 84 -6.18 14.91 -27.57
N LYS A 85 -6.43 13.66 -27.16
CA LYS A 85 -6.84 13.31 -25.80
C LYS A 85 -5.74 13.76 -24.83
N PRO A 86 -6.06 14.60 -23.83
CA PRO A 86 -5.12 14.97 -22.79
C PRO A 86 -4.89 13.77 -21.86
N ILE A 87 -3.65 13.32 -21.72
CA ILE A 87 -3.24 12.24 -20.83
C ILE A 87 -2.38 12.81 -19.71
N LYS A 88 -2.69 12.38 -18.49
CA LYS A 88 -1.97 12.79 -17.29
C LYS A 88 -0.73 11.91 -17.10
N VAL A 89 0.41 12.56 -16.91
CA VAL A 89 1.68 11.94 -16.55
C VAL A 89 2.17 12.51 -15.23
N ILE A 90 2.84 11.68 -14.43
CA ILE A 90 3.32 12.03 -13.09
C ILE A 90 4.80 11.73 -12.98
N SER A 91 5.57 12.65 -12.41
CA SER A 91 6.96 12.36 -12.04
C SER A 91 7.02 11.50 -10.79
N LEU A 92 7.69 10.37 -10.89
CA LEU A 92 8.06 9.56 -9.74
C LEU A 92 9.49 9.83 -9.28
N SER A 93 10.27 10.68 -9.97
CA SER A 93 11.60 11.09 -9.52
C SER A 93 11.63 12.39 -8.74
N ASP A 94 12.57 12.48 -7.81
CA ASP A 94 12.78 13.64 -6.93
C ASP A 94 13.73 14.70 -7.52
N GLY A 95 14.53 14.34 -8.53
CA GLY A 95 15.45 15.24 -9.24
C GLY A 95 14.84 16.01 -10.42
N GLY A 96 13.55 15.77 -10.69
CA GLY A 96 12.86 16.26 -11.87
C GLY A 96 13.28 15.55 -13.16
N VAL A 97 12.41 15.59 -14.16
CA VAL A 97 12.62 14.91 -15.44
C VAL A 97 12.19 15.81 -16.59
N ASN A 98 12.99 15.76 -17.66
CA ASN A 98 12.71 16.48 -18.91
C ASN A 98 12.31 15.46 -19.97
N LEU A 99 11.05 15.51 -20.37
CA LEU A 99 10.51 14.73 -21.48
C LEU A 99 10.60 15.57 -22.76
N LYS A 100 10.97 14.93 -23.86
CA LYS A 100 11.11 15.57 -25.17
C LYS A 100 10.43 14.72 -26.25
N THR A 101 9.76 15.37 -27.20
CA THR A 101 9.11 14.69 -28.32
C THR A 101 10.09 14.26 -29.41
N SER A 102 11.21 14.94 -29.56
CA SER A 102 12.26 14.60 -30.52
C SER A 102 13.64 14.94 -29.95
N ASN A 103 14.70 14.45 -30.60
CA ASN A 103 16.08 14.82 -30.32
C ASN A 103 16.52 16.12 -31.03
N ASP A 104 15.68 16.64 -31.92
CA ASP A 104 15.99 17.85 -32.69
C ASP A 104 15.68 19.15 -31.93
N GLY A 105 16.20 20.27 -32.43
CA GLY A 105 15.99 21.60 -31.84
C GLY A 105 14.53 22.09 -31.84
N SER A 106 13.63 21.45 -32.59
CA SER A 106 12.19 21.74 -32.64
C SER A 106 11.36 20.94 -31.63
N ALA A 107 11.99 20.11 -30.80
CA ALA A 107 11.28 19.26 -29.85
C ALA A 107 10.52 20.08 -28.79
N LYS A 108 9.27 19.69 -28.54
CA LYS A 108 8.53 20.18 -27.38
C LYS A 108 9.14 19.55 -26.13
N LYS A 109 9.36 20.36 -25.10
CA LYS A 109 9.95 19.93 -23.83
C LYS A 109 8.91 20.04 -22.73
N PHE A 110 8.64 18.92 -22.06
CA PHE A 110 7.77 18.87 -20.88
C PHE A 110 8.66 18.63 -19.66
N ARG A 111 8.75 19.63 -18.79
CA ARG A 111 9.58 19.56 -17.59
C ARG A 111 8.71 19.29 -16.38
N LEU A 112 9.07 18.25 -15.64
CA LEU A 112 8.47 17.89 -14.37
C LEU A 112 9.49 18.17 -13.27
N ASP A 113 9.31 19.24 -12.50
CA ASP A 113 10.34 19.74 -11.58
C ASP A 113 10.51 18.96 -10.27
N LYS A 114 9.49 18.22 -9.83
CA LYS A 114 9.45 17.65 -8.48
C LYS A 114 8.78 16.29 -8.46
N PHE A 115 9.09 15.51 -7.43
CA PHE A 115 8.37 14.29 -7.10
C PHE A 115 6.86 14.56 -6.97
N GLY A 116 6.04 13.74 -7.63
CA GLY A 116 4.59 13.86 -7.64
C GLY A 116 4.03 14.98 -8.53
N HIS A 117 4.89 15.74 -9.22
CA HIS A 117 4.41 16.76 -10.17
C HIS A 117 3.67 16.09 -11.33
N THR A 118 2.53 16.67 -11.71
CA THR A 118 1.67 16.14 -12.76
C THR A 118 1.66 17.07 -13.95
N ALA A 119 1.91 16.54 -15.14
CA ALA A 119 1.73 17.26 -16.40
C ALA A 119 0.64 16.60 -17.24
N THR A 120 0.02 17.39 -18.12
CA THR A 120 -0.94 16.89 -19.11
C THR A 120 -0.32 17.02 -20.49
N ILE A 121 -0.26 15.91 -21.22
CA ILE A 121 0.35 15.82 -22.55
C ILE A 121 -0.69 15.18 -23.49
N THR A 122 -0.83 15.68 -24.71
CA THR A 122 -1.72 15.06 -25.71
C THR A 122 -1.18 13.69 -26.12
N TYR A 123 -2.05 12.74 -26.44
CA TYR A 123 -1.64 11.39 -26.85
C TYR A 123 -0.61 11.38 -27.99
N SER A 124 -0.79 12.24 -29.01
CA SER A 124 0.16 12.37 -30.11
C SER A 124 1.57 12.71 -29.62
N ASP A 125 1.71 13.81 -28.85
CA ASP A 125 2.99 14.21 -28.28
C ASP A 125 3.53 13.15 -27.29
N LEU A 126 2.66 12.41 -26.59
CA LEU A 126 3.07 11.39 -25.64
C LEU A 126 3.65 10.16 -26.35
N GLN A 127 3.14 9.76 -27.52
CA GLN A 127 3.74 8.68 -28.32
C GLN A 127 5.18 9.03 -28.72
N ASP A 128 5.40 10.26 -29.17
CA ASP A 128 6.74 10.77 -29.51
C ASP A 128 7.69 10.78 -28.29
N VAL A 129 7.16 11.17 -27.13
CA VAL A 129 7.89 11.12 -25.86
C VAL A 129 8.21 9.68 -25.46
N ILE A 130 7.28 8.73 -25.62
CA ILE A 130 7.53 7.32 -25.33
C ILE A 130 8.62 6.78 -26.24
N ALA A 131 8.61 7.13 -27.53
CA ALA A 131 9.64 6.71 -28.47
C ALA A 131 11.03 7.29 -28.12
N THR A 132 11.08 8.56 -27.72
CA THR A 132 12.35 9.27 -27.48
C THR A 132 12.92 9.06 -26.07
N CYS A 133 12.05 8.96 -25.07
CA CYS A 133 12.36 8.91 -23.64
C CYS A 133 11.92 7.58 -23.01
N ARG A 134 11.89 6.49 -23.78
CA ARG A 134 11.42 5.18 -23.34
C ARG A 134 12.05 4.69 -22.03
N PRO A 135 13.40 4.79 -21.82
CA PRO A 135 14.02 4.34 -20.59
C PRO A 135 13.41 5.01 -19.36
N PHE A 136 13.21 6.32 -19.37
CA PHE A 136 12.60 7.02 -18.22
C PHE A 136 11.20 6.51 -17.87
N ILE A 137 10.46 5.99 -18.84
CA ILE A 137 9.13 5.44 -18.62
C ILE A 137 9.19 3.99 -18.16
N GLU A 138 10.07 3.17 -18.74
CA GLU A 138 10.30 1.76 -18.34
C GLU A 138 10.91 1.65 -16.94
N ASP A 139 11.80 2.57 -16.59
CA ASP A 139 12.52 2.59 -15.32
C ASP A 139 11.65 3.13 -14.17
N GLY A 140 10.47 3.67 -14.46
CA GLY A 140 9.56 4.23 -13.47
C GLY A 140 9.94 5.62 -12.99
N THR A 141 10.67 6.40 -13.80
CA THR A 141 10.89 7.84 -13.54
C THR A 141 9.61 8.65 -13.82
N VAL A 142 8.83 8.22 -14.82
CA VAL A 142 7.54 8.83 -15.18
C VAL A 142 6.44 7.78 -15.21
N TYR A 143 5.31 8.12 -14.61
CA TYR A 143 4.11 7.30 -14.54
C TYR A 143 3.00 7.88 -15.44
N ILE A 144 2.51 7.08 -16.39
CA ILE A 144 1.36 7.41 -17.24
C ILE A 144 0.09 6.93 -16.53
N CYS A 145 -0.88 7.83 -16.33
CA CYS A 145 -2.11 7.51 -15.58
C CYS A 145 -3.17 6.77 -16.41
N ASP A 146 -3.02 6.71 -17.73
CA ASP A 146 -4.00 6.11 -18.63
C ASP A 146 -3.60 4.66 -18.98
N LYS A 147 -4.43 3.70 -18.55
CA LYS A 147 -4.16 2.26 -18.72
C LYS A 147 -4.17 1.83 -20.18
N ASP A 148 -5.00 2.45 -21.02
CA ASP A 148 -5.08 2.11 -22.44
C ASP A 148 -3.79 2.52 -23.15
N VAL A 149 -3.21 3.66 -22.77
CA VAL A 149 -1.92 4.12 -23.28
C VAL A 149 -0.80 3.18 -22.88
N VAL A 150 -0.76 2.75 -21.62
CA VAL A 150 0.25 1.82 -21.11
C VAL A 150 0.16 0.47 -21.84
N ARG A 151 -1.06 -0.02 -22.07
CA ARG A 151 -1.34 -1.25 -22.82
C ARG A 151 -0.91 -1.14 -24.29
N ASN A 152 -1.38 -0.12 -25.00
CA ASN A 152 -1.05 0.08 -26.42
C ASN A 152 0.46 0.21 -26.70
N ASN A 153 1.25 0.60 -25.70
CA ASN A 153 2.70 0.75 -25.80
C ASN A 153 3.50 -0.41 -25.17
N TYR A 154 2.84 -1.51 -24.78
CA TYR A 154 3.46 -2.70 -24.17
C TYR A 154 4.27 -2.41 -22.90
N LEU A 155 3.82 -1.44 -22.09
CA LEU A 155 4.51 -1.03 -20.87
C LEU A 155 4.00 -1.75 -19.60
N GLN A 156 2.99 -2.61 -19.74
CA GLN A 156 2.30 -3.27 -18.62
C GLN A 156 3.25 -4.05 -17.71
N GLU A 157 4.18 -4.81 -18.30
CA GLU A 157 5.16 -5.60 -17.55
C GLU A 157 6.05 -4.73 -16.67
N HIS A 158 6.49 -3.58 -17.17
CA HIS A 158 7.31 -2.63 -16.40
C HIS A 158 6.51 -2.01 -15.24
N TYR A 159 5.23 -1.73 -15.47
CA TYR A 159 4.36 -1.08 -14.48
C TYR A 159 4.03 -1.98 -13.28
N LYS A 160 4.18 -3.32 -13.39
CA LYS A 160 4.02 -4.25 -12.26
C LYS A 160 4.98 -3.96 -11.11
N HIS A 161 6.15 -3.37 -11.42
CA HIS A 161 7.18 -3.02 -10.45
C HIS A 161 7.05 -1.58 -9.94
N PHE A 162 6.01 -0.83 -10.34
CA PHE A 162 5.90 0.58 -9.97
C PHE A 162 5.11 0.77 -8.69
N LEU A 163 5.58 1.70 -7.87
CA LEU A 163 4.90 2.15 -6.67
C LEU A 163 4.12 3.43 -6.94
N SER A 164 2.97 3.59 -6.26
CA SER A 164 2.21 4.83 -6.30
C SER A 164 2.94 5.96 -5.56
N VAL A 165 2.66 7.22 -5.95
CA VAL A 165 3.18 8.41 -5.24
C VAL A 165 2.89 8.37 -3.74
N SER A 166 1.69 7.93 -3.36
CA SER A 166 1.28 7.78 -1.96
C SER A 166 2.06 6.69 -1.23
N THR A 167 2.33 5.56 -1.90
CA THR A 167 3.11 4.45 -1.32
C THR A 167 4.55 4.88 -1.06
N ILE A 168 5.18 5.54 -2.03
CA ILE A 168 6.54 6.07 -1.91
C ILE A 168 6.63 7.10 -0.77
N SER A 169 5.68 8.04 -0.70
CA SER A 169 5.69 9.10 0.32
C SER A 169 5.54 8.58 1.75
N ASN A 170 4.75 7.50 1.91
CA ASN A 170 4.40 6.90 3.19
C ASN A 170 5.13 5.57 3.44
N ILE A 171 6.22 5.30 2.73
CA ILE A 171 6.94 4.02 2.83
C ILE A 171 7.31 3.65 4.27
N LEU A 172 7.67 4.64 5.11
CA LEU A 172 8.04 4.44 6.51
C LEU A 172 6.86 4.07 7.44
N SER A 173 5.63 4.27 6.99
CA SER A 173 4.42 3.92 7.76
C SER A 173 4.13 2.43 7.73
N PHE A 174 4.69 1.69 6.77
CA PHE A 174 4.47 0.25 6.63
C PHE A 174 5.36 -0.57 7.60
N PRO A 175 5.00 -1.85 7.88
CA PRO A 175 5.86 -2.78 8.60
C PRO A 175 7.20 -3.01 7.90
N LEU A 176 8.24 -3.34 8.67
CA LEU A 176 9.60 -3.53 8.16
C LEU A 176 9.66 -4.54 7.00
N ASP A 177 9.02 -5.70 7.17
CA ASP A 177 9.06 -6.79 6.17
C ASP A 177 8.43 -6.35 4.84
N GLN A 178 7.29 -5.65 4.92
CA GLN A 178 6.62 -5.10 3.74
C GLN A 178 7.48 -4.03 3.05
N ILE A 179 8.18 -3.19 3.81
CA ILE A 179 9.08 -2.18 3.23
C ILE A 179 10.19 -2.84 2.43
N VAL A 180 10.83 -3.86 2.99
CA VAL A 180 11.90 -4.59 2.31
C VAL A 180 11.38 -5.19 1.00
N GLU A 181 10.25 -5.88 1.05
CA GLU A 181 9.62 -6.47 -0.14
C GLU A 181 9.29 -5.43 -1.22
N MET A 182 8.69 -4.29 -0.83
CA MET A 182 8.37 -3.19 -1.74
C MET A 182 9.62 -2.62 -2.42
N VAL A 183 10.70 -2.44 -1.66
CA VAL A 183 11.95 -1.87 -2.17
C VAL A 183 12.68 -2.87 -3.05
N THR A 184 12.68 -4.17 -2.73
CA THR A 184 13.33 -5.18 -3.57
C THR A 184 12.61 -5.41 -4.90
N ASN A 185 11.27 -5.27 -4.90
CA ASN A 185 10.45 -5.56 -6.08
C ASN A 185 10.23 -4.34 -7.00
N THR A 186 10.75 -3.16 -6.64
CA THR A 186 10.65 -1.94 -7.45
C THR A 186 11.91 -1.67 -8.27
N THR A 187 11.80 -0.80 -9.26
CA THR A 187 12.92 -0.41 -10.13
C THR A 187 13.99 0.44 -9.41
N PRO A 188 15.26 0.43 -9.88
CA PRO A 188 16.33 1.23 -9.29
C PRO A 188 16.01 2.74 -9.24
N ALA A 189 15.36 3.31 -10.25
CA ALA A 189 15.02 4.74 -10.25
C ALA A 189 14.00 5.09 -9.14
N ILE A 190 13.06 4.19 -8.84
CA ILE A 190 12.13 4.37 -7.73
C ILE A 190 12.87 4.19 -6.39
N GLN A 191 13.81 3.24 -6.28
CA GLN A 191 14.65 3.09 -5.10
C GLN A 191 15.46 4.36 -4.81
N GLU A 192 16.09 4.95 -5.82
CA GLU A 192 16.82 6.22 -5.71
C GLU A 192 15.91 7.36 -5.26
N THR A 193 14.67 7.39 -5.75
CA THR A 193 13.68 8.37 -5.30
C THR A 193 13.34 8.19 -3.83
N ILE A 194 13.08 6.95 -3.39
CA ILE A 194 12.84 6.63 -1.98
C ILE A 194 14.02 7.11 -1.12
N ILE A 195 15.26 6.78 -1.52
CA ILE A 195 16.48 7.22 -0.83
C ILE A 195 16.54 8.75 -0.75
N SER A 196 16.33 9.46 -1.87
CA SER A 196 16.39 10.92 -1.90
C SER A 196 15.34 11.56 -0.97
N LEU A 197 14.12 11.02 -0.94
CA LEU A 197 13.08 11.47 -0.04
C LEU A 197 13.43 11.22 1.43
N LEU A 198 14.01 10.06 1.76
CA LEU A 198 14.46 9.76 3.12
C LEU A 198 15.59 10.68 3.57
N VAL A 199 16.58 10.93 2.70
CA VAL A 199 17.66 11.89 2.95
C VAL A 199 17.10 13.28 3.23
N LYS A 200 16.12 13.75 2.44
CA LYS A 200 15.45 15.03 2.68
C LYS A 200 14.75 15.07 4.05
N LYS A 201 14.01 14.02 4.42
CA LYS A 201 13.36 13.93 5.74
C LYS A 201 14.37 13.99 6.89
N ILE A 202 15.49 13.28 6.78
CA ILE A 202 16.58 13.31 7.78
C ILE A 202 17.19 14.71 7.88
N ASN A 203 17.50 15.34 6.74
CA ASN A 203 18.11 16.67 6.72
C ASN A 203 17.18 17.76 7.27
N ASN A 204 15.86 17.61 7.07
CA ASN A 204 14.82 18.47 7.61
C ASN A 204 14.56 18.26 9.12
N ASN A 205 15.27 17.34 9.80
CA ASN A 205 15.03 16.94 11.19
C ASN A 205 13.62 16.37 11.45
N GLU A 206 13.00 15.74 10.45
CA GLU A 206 11.74 15.03 10.63
C GLU A 206 11.97 13.70 11.37
N TYR A 207 10.94 13.21 12.07
CA TYR A 207 11.02 11.90 12.71
C TYR A 207 11.11 10.79 11.67
N VAL A 208 12.17 10.00 11.75
CA VAL A 208 12.42 8.87 10.85
C VAL A 208 12.89 7.69 11.69
N ASP A 209 12.28 6.52 11.48
CA ASP A 209 12.71 5.28 12.12
C ASP A 209 14.00 4.77 11.47
N MET A 210 15.11 4.87 12.20
CA MET A 210 16.44 4.50 11.70
C MET A 210 16.57 3.01 11.37
N ASN A 211 15.82 2.13 12.05
CA ASN A 211 15.85 0.70 11.74
C ASN A 211 15.26 0.43 10.35
N LYS A 212 14.19 1.15 10.00
CA LYS A 212 13.58 1.07 8.67
C LYS A 212 14.48 1.68 7.60
N VAL A 213 15.14 2.80 7.90
CA VAL A 213 16.10 3.43 6.97
C VAL A 213 17.24 2.49 6.63
N ASP A 214 17.86 1.86 7.63
CA ASP A 214 18.94 0.89 7.43
C ASP A 214 18.47 -0.33 6.62
N ALA A 215 17.26 -0.84 6.90
CA ALA A 215 16.67 -1.92 6.12
C ALA A 215 16.46 -1.55 4.65
N ILE A 216 15.97 -0.34 4.36
CA ILE A 216 15.81 0.17 2.99
C ILE A 216 17.17 0.27 2.30
N GLY A 217 18.17 0.86 2.94
CA GLY A 217 19.52 1.01 2.37
C GLY A 217 20.18 -0.33 1.99
N LYS A 218 19.90 -1.38 2.78
CA LYS A 218 20.36 -2.76 2.51
C LYS A 218 19.56 -3.48 1.42
N ALA A 219 18.28 -3.14 1.27
CA ALA A 219 17.38 -3.71 0.26
C ALA A 219 17.57 -3.09 -1.13
N CYS A 220 18.00 -1.83 -1.21
CA CYS A 220 18.30 -1.15 -2.46
C CYS A 220 19.47 -1.80 -3.23
N THR A 221 19.42 -1.69 -4.55
CA THR A 221 20.49 -2.14 -5.46
C THR A 221 20.91 -0.96 -6.35
N PRO A 222 22.10 -0.38 -6.15
CA PRO A 222 23.16 -0.80 -5.23
C PRO A 222 22.84 -0.49 -3.76
N LYS A 223 23.41 -1.31 -2.86
CA LYS A 223 23.29 -1.09 -1.41
C LYS A 223 23.91 0.25 -1.05
N CYS A 224 23.22 1.02 -0.22
CA CYS A 224 23.67 2.35 0.18
C CYS A 224 23.42 2.61 1.65
N ASP A 225 24.28 3.44 2.25
CA ASP A 225 24.06 3.99 3.59
C ASP A 225 23.37 5.35 3.46
N ILE A 226 22.06 5.35 3.69
CA ILE A 226 21.20 6.53 3.57
C ILE A 226 21.60 7.60 4.60
N THR A 227 22.09 7.20 5.77
CA THR A 227 22.50 8.13 6.83
C THR A 227 23.79 8.85 6.46
N ALA A 228 24.77 8.11 5.92
CA ALA A 228 26.00 8.70 5.39
C ALA A 228 25.72 9.67 4.23
N LEU A 229 24.80 9.31 3.32
CA LEU A 229 24.38 10.19 2.23
C LEU A 229 23.71 11.48 2.73
N ALA A 230 22.91 11.39 3.79
CA ALA A 230 22.28 12.56 4.39
C ALA A 230 23.31 13.53 4.98
N LEU A 231 24.31 13.00 5.70
CA LEU A 231 25.40 13.80 6.28
C LEU A 231 26.22 14.52 5.20
N GLN A 232 26.60 13.82 4.12
CA GLN A 232 27.34 14.42 3.00
C GLN A 232 26.58 15.58 2.34
N LYS A 233 25.26 15.44 2.14
CA LYS A 233 24.42 16.49 1.57
C LYS A 233 24.16 17.67 2.52
N ARG A 234 24.49 17.54 3.80
CA ARG A 234 24.35 18.61 4.79
C ARG A 234 25.56 19.55 4.81
N GLU A 235 26.71 19.05 4.38
CA GLU A 235 27.99 19.77 4.40
C GLU A 235 28.34 20.47 3.08
N GLY A 236 27.62 20.16 2.00
CA GLY A 236 27.74 20.82 0.69
C GLY A 236 26.64 21.85 0.45
#